data_AF-A0A955XJA4-F1
#
_entry.id   AF-A0A955XJA4-F1
#
_cell.length_a   1.000
_cell.length_b   1.000
_cell.length_c   1.000
_cell.angle_alpha   90.00
_cell.angle_beta   90.00
_cell.angle_gamma   90.00
#
_symmetry.space_group_name_H-M   'P 1'
#
loop_
_entity.id
_entity.type
_entity.pdbx_description
1 polymer ?
#
loop_
_entity_poly.entity_id
_entity_poly.type
_entity_poly.pdbx_seq_one_letter_code
_entity_poly.pdbx_strand_id
1 'polypeptide(L)'
;WPEPTWRPLLDALTSAPTARAVPALIGLAERLPALHDAVLRMVTDLGTPAAEPWLLRALRVEDPALRRRVIAALATCGTLGSLPALRELDGFFAERTVKEAVRAAVEAIEARGWPARTGWLSPAEGGGGLSLA
;
A
#
# COMPACT_ATOMS: atom_id res chain seq x y z
N TRP A 1 26.67 11.87 -18.05
CA TRP A 1 25.24 11.96 -17.73
C TRP A 1 25.12 12.42 -16.28
N PRO A 2 24.49 13.57 -15.98
CA PRO A 2 24.27 13.98 -14.60
C PRO A 2 23.40 12.93 -13.88
N GLU A 3 23.63 12.72 -12.59
CA GLU A 3 22.79 11.83 -11.80
C GLU A 3 21.32 12.31 -11.84
N PRO A 4 20.35 11.39 -11.91
CA PRO A 4 18.96 11.75 -11.81
C PRO A 4 18.69 12.51 -10.51
N THR A 5 18.09 13.69 -10.60
CA THR A 5 17.79 14.57 -9.45
C THR A 5 16.87 13.94 -8.40
N TRP A 6 16.27 12.78 -8.72
CA TRP A 6 15.45 12.00 -7.79
C TRP A 6 16.24 11.05 -6.88
N ARG A 7 17.49 10.66 -7.20
CA ARG A 7 18.30 9.73 -6.38
C ARG A 7 18.55 10.26 -4.96
N PRO A 8 19.12 11.47 -4.77
CA PRO A 8 19.32 12.00 -3.43
C PRO A 8 18.01 12.22 -2.67
N LEU A 9 16.92 12.54 -3.38
CA LEU A 9 15.59 12.64 -2.77
C LEU A 9 15.10 11.26 -2.30
N LEU A 10 15.24 10.23 -3.12
CA LEU A 10 14.86 8.87 -2.77
C LEU A 10 15.70 8.36 -1.60
N ASP A 11 17.02 8.58 -1.61
CA ASP A 11 17.92 8.20 -0.51
C ASP A 11 17.56 8.92 0.79
N ALA A 12 17.26 10.23 0.74
CA ALA A 12 16.80 10.99 1.90
C ALA A 12 15.47 10.45 2.45
N LEU A 13 14.52 10.12 1.57
CA LEU A 13 13.24 9.53 1.97
C LEU A 13 13.38 8.08 2.45
N THR A 14 14.40 7.36 1.98
CA THR A 14 14.72 5.98 2.37
C THR A 14 15.45 5.93 3.71
N SER A 15 16.27 6.93 4.02
CA SER A 15 16.97 7.04 5.30
C SER A 15 16.02 7.39 6.45
N ALA A 16 14.86 8.00 6.17
CA ALA A 16 13.86 8.35 7.17
C ALA A 16 12.44 8.16 6.62
N PRO A 17 12.00 6.91 6.39
CA PRO A 17 10.68 6.65 5.85
C PRO A 17 9.65 7.02 6.92
N THR A 18 8.85 8.04 6.64
CA THR A 18 7.73 8.44 7.49
C THR A 18 6.43 8.32 6.72
N ALA A 19 5.32 7.99 7.39
CA ALA A 19 4.00 7.95 6.76
C ALA A 19 3.65 9.28 6.05
N ARG A 20 4.22 10.40 6.51
CA ARG A 20 4.07 11.74 5.90
C ARG A 20 4.76 11.89 4.54
N ALA A 21 5.76 11.07 4.24
CA ALA A 21 6.47 11.06 2.96
C ALA A 21 5.76 10.25 1.87
N VAL A 22 4.79 9.40 2.23
CA VAL A 22 4.10 8.49 1.30
C VAL A 22 3.48 9.22 0.10
N PRO A 23 2.79 10.37 0.24
CA PRO A 23 2.26 11.10 -0.92
C PRO A 23 3.36 11.58 -1.88
N ALA A 24 4.51 12.01 -1.36
CA ALA A 24 5.64 12.47 -2.17
C ALA A 24 6.30 11.31 -2.93
N LEU A 25 6.43 10.14 -2.28
CA LEU A 25 6.94 8.90 -2.91
C LEU A 25 6.02 8.42 -4.02
N ILE A 26 4.71 8.42 -3.78
CA ILE A 26 3.69 8.07 -4.78
C ILE A 26 3.77 9.02 -5.98
N GLY A 27 3.81 10.33 -5.75
CA GLY A 27 3.92 11.30 -6.83
C GLY A 27 5.24 11.22 -7.61
N LEU A 28 6.29 10.63 -7.02
CA LEU A 28 7.54 10.33 -7.71
C LEU A 28 7.41 9.06 -8.57
N ALA A 29 6.81 7.99 -8.03
CA ALA A 29 6.53 6.77 -8.77
C ALA A 29 5.65 7.00 -10.00
N GLU A 30 4.60 7.81 -9.87
CA GLU A 30 3.70 8.14 -10.99
C GLU A 30 4.41 8.82 -12.17
N ARG A 31 5.48 9.58 -11.91
CA ARG A 31 6.29 10.24 -12.94
C ARG A 31 7.45 9.39 -13.45
N LEU A 32 7.87 8.40 -12.67
CA LEU A 32 9.06 7.60 -12.92
C LEU A 32 8.76 6.12 -12.67
N PRO A 33 8.31 5.38 -13.70
CA PRO A 33 7.99 3.95 -13.59
C PRO A 33 9.15 3.11 -13.05
N ALA A 34 10.39 3.52 -13.31
CA ALA A 34 11.61 2.90 -12.77
C ALA A 34 11.65 2.86 -11.22
N LEU A 35 10.86 3.70 -10.55
CA LEU A 35 10.80 3.79 -9.09
C LEU A 35 9.61 3.04 -8.50
N HIS A 36 8.74 2.43 -9.30
CA HIS A 36 7.59 1.66 -8.80
C HIS A 36 8.02 0.60 -7.79
N ASP A 37 9.07 -0.15 -8.07
CA ASP A 37 9.58 -1.20 -7.19
C ASP A 37 10.15 -0.66 -5.88
N ALA A 38 10.86 0.48 -5.92
CA ALA A 38 11.41 1.11 -4.73
C ALA A 38 10.28 1.65 -3.83
N VAL A 39 9.33 2.37 -4.43
CA VAL A 39 8.19 2.94 -3.72
C VAL A 39 7.27 1.84 -3.16
N LEU A 40 7.02 0.76 -3.92
CA LEU A 40 6.25 -0.40 -3.44
C LEU A 40 6.87 -1.02 -2.19
N ARG A 41 8.18 -1.26 -2.18
CA ARG A 41 8.88 -1.78 -0.99
C ARG A 41 8.73 -0.84 0.19
N MET A 42 9.01 0.45 -0.01
CA MET A 42 8.92 1.45 1.05
C MET A 42 7.53 1.56 1.66
N VAL A 43 6.47 1.62 0.84
CA VAL A 43 5.10 1.71 1.38
C VAL A 43 4.70 0.43 2.10
N THR A 44 5.17 -0.73 1.63
CA THR A 44 4.94 -2.02 2.30
C THR A 44 5.65 -2.07 3.64
N ASP A 45 6.91 -1.64 3.71
CA ASP A 45 7.71 -1.61 4.95
C ASP A 45 7.13 -0.62 5.97
N LEU A 46 6.59 0.50 5.49
CA LEU A 46 5.85 1.46 6.32
C LEU A 46 4.52 0.90 6.84
N GLY A 47 3.94 -0.07 6.14
CA GLY A 47 2.66 -0.71 6.50
C GLY A 47 1.50 0.27 6.63
N THR A 48 1.55 1.43 5.98
CA THR A 48 0.60 2.51 6.22
C THR A 48 -0.56 2.49 5.22
N PRO A 49 -1.81 2.66 5.68
CA PRO A 49 -2.95 2.71 4.77
C PRO A 49 -2.90 3.92 3.84
N ALA A 50 -2.04 4.92 4.10
CA ALA A 50 -1.86 6.10 3.25
C ALA A 50 -1.60 5.75 1.78
N ALA A 51 -0.93 4.63 1.49
CA ALA A 51 -0.59 4.20 0.14
C ALA A 51 -1.72 3.51 -0.64
N GLU A 52 -2.82 3.14 0.03
CA GLU A 52 -3.90 2.33 -0.54
C GLU A 52 -4.46 2.84 -1.89
N PRO A 53 -4.84 4.13 -2.10
CA PRO A 53 -5.38 4.63 -3.36
C PRO A 53 -4.41 4.51 -4.53
N TRP A 54 -3.12 4.60 -4.24
CA TRP A 54 -2.12 4.40 -5.27
C TRP A 54 -1.96 2.91 -5.60
N LEU A 55 -1.91 2.05 -4.58
CA LEU A 55 -1.89 0.60 -4.77
C LEU A 55 -3.10 0.11 -5.54
N LEU A 56 -4.31 0.57 -5.20
CA LEU A 56 -5.55 0.25 -5.92
C LEU A 56 -5.50 0.66 -7.40
N ARG A 57 -4.89 1.81 -7.72
CA ARG A 57 -4.64 2.21 -9.11
C ARG A 57 -3.59 1.33 -9.78
N ALA A 58 -2.53 0.98 -9.06
CA ALA A 58 -1.44 0.13 -9.55
C ALA A 58 -1.87 -1.33 -9.81
N LEU A 59 -2.99 -1.79 -9.25
CA LEU A 59 -3.57 -3.10 -9.58
C LEU A 59 -3.95 -3.24 -11.06
N ARG A 60 -4.21 -2.12 -11.76
CA ARG A 60 -4.60 -2.11 -13.18
C ARG A 60 -3.42 -2.23 -14.15
N VAL A 61 -2.19 -2.36 -13.65
CA VAL A 61 -1.00 -2.51 -14.49
C VAL A 61 -0.99 -3.88 -15.20
N GLU A 62 -0.57 -3.89 -16.46
CA GLU A 62 -0.50 -5.10 -17.30
C GLU A 62 0.56 -6.10 -16.82
N ASP A 63 1.67 -5.62 -16.26
CA ASP A 63 2.75 -6.45 -15.74
C ASP A 63 2.27 -7.35 -14.58
N PRO A 64 2.23 -8.69 -14.77
CA PRO A 64 1.75 -9.63 -13.75
C PRO A 64 2.69 -9.75 -12.55
N ALA A 65 4.00 -9.51 -12.72
CA ALA A 65 4.95 -9.49 -11.61
C ALA A 65 4.73 -8.24 -10.74
N LEU A 66 4.54 -7.08 -11.35
CA LEU A 66 4.22 -5.86 -10.61
C LEU A 66 2.87 -5.98 -9.91
N ARG A 67 1.85 -6.50 -10.61
CA ARG A 67 0.51 -6.70 -10.02
C ARG A 67 0.56 -7.56 -8.75
N ARG A 68 1.32 -8.66 -8.74
CA ARG A 68 1.52 -9.50 -7.54
C ARG A 68 2.17 -8.74 -6.39
N ARG A 69 3.17 -7.90 -6.68
CA ARG A 69 3.81 -7.04 -5.65
C ARG A 69 2.82 -6.03 -5.08
N VAL A 70 1.97 -5.45 -5.91
CA VAL A 70 0.91 -4.53 -5.46
C VAL A 70 -0.11 -5.25 -4.58
N ILE A 71 -0.51 -6.47 -4.93
CA ILE A 71 -1.41 -7.29 -4.09
C ILE A 71 -0.76 -7.60 -2.73
N ALA A 72 0.53 -7.96 -2.72
CA ALA A 72 1.28 -8.18 -1.48
C ALA A 72 1.38 -6.90 -0.63
N ALA A 73 1.62 -5.74 -1.25
CA ALA A 73 1.63 -4.46 -0.55
C ALA A 73 0.26 -4.12 0.06
N LEU A 74 -0.85 -4.43 -0.64
CA LEU A 74 -2.21 -4.30 -0.11
C LEU A 74 -2.50 -5.28 1.02
N ALA A 75 -1.92 -6.48 1.03
CA ALA A 75 -2.03 -7.39 2.16
C ALA A 75 -1.48 -6.77 3.47
N THR A 76 -0.45 -5.92 3.35
CA THR A 76 0.18 -5.24 4.48
C THR A 76 -0.50 -3.91 4.82
N CYS A 77 -0.83 -3.11 3.81
CA CYS A 77 -1.26 -1.71 3.98
C CYS A 77 -2.76 -1.51 3.79
N GLY A 78 -3.45 -2.46 3.16
CA GLY A 78 -4.86 -2.34 2.78
C GLY A 78 -5.79 -2.34 3.98
N THR A 79 -6.85 -1.56 3.86
CA THR A 79 -8.01 -1.56 4.74
C THR A 79 -9.12 -2.45 4.17
N LEU A 80 -10.19 -2.66 4.94
CA LEU A 80 -11.40 -3.35 4.47
C LEU A 80 -11.96 -2.72 3.18
N GLY A 81 -11.69 -1.43 2.92
CA GLY A 81 -12.07 -0.74 1.68
C GLY A 81 -11.36 -1.26 0.42
N SER A 82 -10.24 -1.98 0.56
CA SER A 82 -9.50 -2.58 -0.55
C SER A 82 -10.07 -3.93 -1.02
N LEU A 83 -10.90 -4.58 -0.21
CA LEU A 83 -11.43 -5.91 -0.48
C LEU A 83 -12.23 -6.01 -1.80
N PRO A 84 -13.11 -5.05 -2.17
CA PRO A 84 -13.85 -5.12 -3.42
C PRO A 84 -12.91 -5.19 -4.64
N ALA A 85 -11.90 -4.32 -4.68
CA ALA A 85 -10.94 -4.27 -5.78
C ALA A 85 -10.04 -5.52 -5.85
N LEU A 86 -9.67 -6.10 -4.69
CA LEU A 86 -8.94 -7.37 -4.68
C LEU A 86 -9.81 -8.52 -5.21
N ARG A 87 -11.09 -8.58 -4.84
CA ARG A 87 -12.03 -9.62 -5.31
C ARG A 87 -12.31 -9.52 -6.80
N GLU A 88 -12.31 -8.32 -7.39
CA GLU A 88 -12.40 -8.14 -8.85
C GLU A 88 -11.25 -8.81 -9.61
N LEU A 89 -10.07 -8.95 -8.98
CA LEU A 89 -8.90 -9.60 -9.60
C LEU A 89 -8.96 -11.13 -9.57
N ASP A 90 -9.89 -11.73 -8.82
CA ASP A 90 -10.09 -13.19 -8.75
C ASP A 90 -10.93 -13.73 -9.93
N GLY A 91 -11.02 -12.98 -11.02
CA GLY A 91 -11.79 -13.35 -12.21
C GLY A 91 -11.31 -14.65 -12.88
N PHE A 92 -12.16 -15.22 -13.73
CA PHE A 92 -11.94 -16.52 -14.38
C PHE A 92 -10.59 -16.62 -15.12
N PHE A 93 -10.14 -15.53 -15.75
CA PHE A 93 -8.89 -15.45 -16.51
C PHE A 93 -7.65 -15.07 -15.68
N ALA A 94 -7.77 -14.89 -14.36
CA ALA A 94 -6.62 -14.58 -13.53
C ALA A 94 -5.69 -15.79 -13.38
N GLU A 95 -4.38 -15.54 -13.44
CA GLU A 95 -3.35 -16.55 -13.20
C GLU A 95 -3.50 -17.12 -11.79
N ARG A 96 -3.24 -18.42 -11.61
CA ARG A 96 -3.32 -19.11 -10.31
C ARG A 96 -2.58 -18.36 -9.20
N THR A 97 -1.38 -17.85 -9.51
CA THR A 97 -0.55 -17.12 -8.55
C THR A 97 -1.16 -15.79 -8.11
N VAL A 98 -1.92 -15.13 -9.00
CA VAL A 98 -2.68 -13.92 -8.68
C VAL A 98 -3.83 -14.25 -7.75
N LYS A 99 -4.58 -15.34 -8.02
CA LYS A 99 -5.69 -15.78 -7.15
C LYS A 99 -5.22 -16.13 -5.75
N GLU A 100 -4.10 -16.84 -5.64
CA GLU A 100 -3.47 -17.17 -4.35
C GLU A 100 -3.04 -15.91 -3.59
N ALA A 101 -2.43 -14.95 -4.29
CA ALA A 101 -2.04 -13.66 -3.70
C ALA A 101 -3.27 -12.85 -3.24
N VAL A 102 -4.34 -12.82 -4.04
CA VAL A 102 -5.60 -12.14 -3.69
C VAL A 102 -6.20 -12.77 -2.44
N ARG A 103 -6.30 -14.10 -2.37
CA ARG A 103 -6.84 -14.79 -1.19
C ARG A 103 -6.04 -14.46 0.07
N ALA A 104 -4.71 -14.57 0.00
CA ALA A 104 -3.83 -14.25 1.12
C ALA A 104 -3.96 -12.78 1.54
N ALA A 105 -4.11 -11.85 0.60
CA ALA A 105 -4.31 -10.44 0.89
C ALA A 105 -5.66 -10.17 1.56
N VAL A 106 -6.74 -10.79 1.08
CA VAL A 106 -8.08 -10.68 1.67
C VAL A 106 -8.06 -11.21 3.11
N GLU A 107 -7.52 -12.40 3.35
CA GLU A 107 -7.40 -12.98 4.69
C GLU A 107 -6.58 -12.08 5.63
N ALA A 108 -5.45 -11.54 5.15
CA ALA A 108 -4.61 -10.64 5.94
C ALA A 108 -5.33 -9.33 6.32
N ILE A 109 -6.10 -8.76 5.38
CA ILE A 109 -6.86 -7.52 5.60
C ILE A 109 -8.04 -7.79 6.55
N GLU A 110 -8.77 -8.88 6.37
CA GLU A 110 -9.90 -9.26 7.23
C GLU A 110 -9.44 -9.59 8.65
N ALA A 111 -8.35 -10.35 8.82
CA ALA A 111 -7.75 -10.64 10.12
C ALA A 111 -7.27 -9.36 10.83
N ARG A 112 -6.81 -8.36 10.09
CA ARG A 112 -6.36 -7.08 10.64
C ARG A 112 -7.51 -6.14 10.98
N GLY A 113 -8.60 -6.19 10.23
CA GLY A 113 -9.84 -5.46 10.52
C GLY A 113 -9.75 -3.94 10.43
N TRP A 114 -8.78 -3.38 9.70
CA TRP A 114 -8.65 -1.93 9.57
C TRP A 114 -9.86 -1.32 8.85
N PRO A 115 -10.59 -0.38 9.48
CA PRO A 115 -11.79 0.19 8.88
C PRO A 115 -11.45 0.87 7.55
N ALA A 116 -12.37 0.79 6.60
CA ALA A 116 -12.27 1.53 5.36
C ALA A 116 -12.12 3.02 5.68
N ARG A 117 -11.08 3.67 5.13
CA ARG A 117 -10.64 5.08 5.31
C ARG A 117 -11.67 6.03 5.97
N THR A 118 -11.92 5.84 7.26
CA THR A 118 -12.65 6.78 8.11
C THR A 118 -11.72 7.12 9.26
N GLY A 119 -11.02 8.25 9.11
CA GLY A 119 -10.26 8.93 10.17
C GLY A 119 -9.33 8.05 11.00
N TRP A 120 -8.10 7.82 10.51
CA TRP A 120 -7.07 7.23 11.35
C TRP A 120 -6.56 8.24 12.38
N LEU A 121 -7.04 8.11 13.62
CA LEU A 121 -6.29 8.46 14.83
C LEU A 121 -5.67 7.15 15.34
N SER A 122 -4.35 7.14 15.51
CA SER A 122 -3.59 5.97 15.97
C SER A 122 -4.11 5.43 17.33
N PRO A 123 -4.04 4.11 17.59
CA PRO A 123 -4.31 3.53 18.91
C PRO A 123 -3.09 3.71 19.86
N ALA A 124 -2.64 4.95 20.04
CA ALA A 124 -1.50 5.26 20.91
C ALA A 124 -1.64 6.59 21.68
N GLU A 125 -2.85 7.08 21.90
CA GLU A 125 -3.13 8.15 22.86
C GLU A 125 -4.05 7.63 23.97
N GLY A 126 -3.45 7.44 25.15
CA GLY A 126 -4.09 7.76 26.42
C GLY A 126 -5.14 6.81 26.96
N GLY A 127 -4.74 6.01 27.96
CA GLY A 127 -5.67 5.64 29.02
C GLY A 127 -6.29 6.90 29.64
N GLY A 128 -7.60 6.91 29.81
CA GLY A 128 -8.33 8.02 30.41
C GLY A 128 -9.82 7.74 30.30
N GLY A 129 -10.43 7.45 31.44
CA GLY A 129 -11.76 6.85 31.51
C GLY A 129 -12.87 7.73 30.92
N LEU A 130 -13.85 7.05 30.33
CA LEU A 130 -15.20 7.59 30.22
C LEU A 130 -16.00 7.00 31.39
N SER A 131 -15.96 7.71 32.52
CA SER A 131 -17.09 7.69 33.45
C SER A 131 -18.23 8.45 32.78
N LEU A 132 -19.31 7.74 32.48
CA LEU A 132 -20.60 8.34 32.19
C LEU A 132 -21.27 8.60 33.54
N ALA A 133 -21.40 9.88 33.90
CA ALA A 133 -22.40 10.38 34.83
C ALA A 133 -23.67 10.75 34.05
#